data_AF-A0A0F9ZFU1-F1
#
_entry.id   AF-A0A0F9ZFU1-F1
#
_cell.length_a   1.000
_cell.length_b   1.000
_cell.length_c   1.000
_cell.angle_alpha   90.00
_cell.angle_beta   90.00
_cell.angle_gamma   90.00
#
_symmetry.space_group_name_H-M   'P 1'
#
loop_
_entity.id
_entity.type
_entity.pdbx_description
1 polymer ?
#
loop_
_entity_poly.entity_id
_entity_poly.type
_entity_poly.pdbx_seq_one_letter_code
_entity_poly.pdbx_strand_id
1 'polypeptide(L)'
;MSSNQINEQGLESNQLREKFFFHWAILAAGTFSLLIPFVQSLENIVSPKLFIAVEILLILSIISSSLRNFFWAKTTWYWAEINAGITKNKKLKDKYHKFALSLEFFSIIFYIVGIFLGLVFVNLNILC
;
A
#
# COMPACT_ATOMS: atom_id res chain seq x y z
N MET A 1 20.82 7.98 24.94
CA MET A 1 20.82 7.14 23.73
C MET A 1 21.91 7.67 22.82
N SER A 2 22.90 6.84 22.46
CA SER A 2 24.05 7.32 21.66
C SER A 2 23.66 7.52 20.19
N SER A 3 24.41 8.34 19.45
CA SER A 3 24.20 8.56 18.01
C SER A 3 24.22 7.25 17.20
N ASN A 4 25.03 6.27 17.63
CA ASN A 4 25.09 4.95 17.00
C ASN A 4 23.80 4.15 17.19
N GLN A 5 23.19 4.21 18.38
CA GLN A 5 21.92 3.53 18.66
C GLN A 5 20.74 4.10 17.86
N ILE A 6 20.72 5.41 17.61
CA ILE A 6 19.69 6.06 16.78
C ILE A 6 19.83 5.65 15.31
N ASN A 7 21.06 5.46 14.84
CA ASN A 7 21.35 5.08 13.46
C ASN A 7 21.00 3.60 13.20
N GLU A 8 21.31 2.71 14.14
CA GLU A 8 20.97 1.28 14.07
C GLU A 8 19.45 1.06 14.06
N GLN A 9 18.69 1.75 14.92
CA GLN A 9 17.22 1.65 14.93
C GLN A 9 16.58 2.21 13.66
N GLY A 10 17.16 3.28 13.08
CA GLY A 10 16.73 3.81 11.80
C GLY A 10 16.93 2.81 10.65
N LEU A 11 18.05 2.11 10.65
CA LEU A 11 18.38 1.04 9.70
C LEU A 11 17.43 -0.16 9.84
N GLU A 12 17.21 -0.66 11.05
CA GLU A 12 16.32 -1.78 11.32
C GLU A 12 14.87 -1.47 10.93
N SER A 13 14.37 -0.28 11.29
CA SER A 13 13.03 0.18 10.89
C SER A 13 12.90 0.30 9.37
N ASN A 14 13.95 0.75 8.66
CA ASN A 14 13.93 0.81 7.20
C ASN A 14 13.84 -0.59 6.59
N GLN A 15 14.67 -1.53 7.06
CA GLN A 15 14.67 -2.92 6.58
C GLN A 15 13.34 -3.63 6.85
N LEU A 16 12.72 -3.40 8.02
CA LEU A 16 11.40 -3.95 8.35
C LEU A 16 10.31 -3.42 7.42
N ARG A 17 10.32 -2.12 7.11
CA ARG A 17 9.34 -1.50 6.21
C ARG A 17 9.51 -1.96 4.75
N GLU A 18 10.74 -2.17 4.30
CA GLU A 18 11.02 -2.76 2.97
C GLU A 18 10.57 -4.23 2.88
N LYS A 19 10.80 -5.03 3.93
CA LYS A 19 10.28 -6.41 3.99
C LYS A 19 8.75 -6.43 4.00
N PHE A 20 8.12 -5.49 4.71
CA PHE A 20 6.66 -5.33 4.72
C PHE A 20 6.12 -4.99 3.33
N PHE A 21 6.77 -4.08 2.58
CA PHE A 21 6.42 -3.78 1.19
C PHE A 21 6.39 -5.05 0.32
N PHE A 22 7.43 -5.89 0.43
CA PHE A 22 7.51 -7.14 -0.32
C PHE A 22 6.41 -8.14 0.03
N HIS A 23 6.09 -8.29 1.33
CA HIS A 23 5.02 -9.20 1.76
C HIS A 23 3.65 -8.76 1.22
N TRP A 24 3.36 -7.47 1.19
CA TRP A 24 2.11 -6.96 0.64
C TRP A 24 2.03 -7.09 -0.88
N ALA A 25 3.14 -6.94 -1.60
CA ALA A 25 3.20 -7.22 -3.03
C ALA A 25 2.90 -8.70 -3.35
N ILE A 26 3.41 -9.62 -2.53
CA ILE A 26 3.14 -11.06 -2.65
C ILE A 26 1.66 -11.36 -2.34
N LEU A 27 1.10 -10.77 -1.28
CA LEU A 27 -0.32 -10.94 -0.94
C LEU A 27 -1.24 -10.41 -2.04
N ALA A 28 -0.91 -9.27 -2.66
CA ALA A 28 -1.63 -8.77 -3.82
C ALA A 28 -1.61 -9.77 -4.97
N ALA A 29 -0.41 -10.23 -5.36
CA ALA A 29 -0.23 -11.19 -6.46
C ALA A 29 -0.95 -12.53 -6.20
N GLY A 30 -0.93 -13.02 -4.96
CA GLY A 30 -1.66 -14.22 -4.57
C GLY A 30 -3.18 -14.02 -4.65
N THR A 31 -3.67 -12.86 -4.25
CA THR A 31 -5.09 -12.49 -4.38
C THR A 31 -5.52 -12.47 -5.84
N PHE A 32 -4.72 -11.90 -6.75
CA PHE A 32 -4.96 -11.96 -8.21
C PHE A 32 -5.02 -13.38 -8.75
N SER A 33 -4.03 -14.18 -8.37
CA SER A 33 -3.86 -15.53 -8.91
C SER A 33 -5.02 -16.46 -8.56
N LEU A 34 -5.68 -16.22 -7.42
CA LEU A 34 -6.85 -16.98 -6.99
C LEU A 34 -8.16 -16.46 -7.59
N LEU A 35 -8.23 -15.15 -7.88
CA LEU A 35 -9.45 -14.49 -8.35
C LEU A 35 -9.69 -14.59 -9.86
N ILE A 36 -8.62 -14.60 -10.68
CA ILE A 36 -8.71 -14.74 -12.15
C ILE A 36 -9.47 -16.01 -12.57
N PRO A 37 -9.11 -17.23 -12.12
CA PRO A 37 -9.83 -18.44 -12.52
C PRO A 37 -11.25 -18.51 -11.94
N PHE A 38 -11.52 -17.85 -10.80
CA PHE A 38 -12.86 -17.76 -10.23
C PHE A 38 -13.81 -16.90 -11.07
N VAL A 39 -13.30 -15.87 -11.75
CA VAL A 39 -14.16 -15.04 -12.61
C VAL A 39 -14.33 -15.62 -14.00
N GLN A 40 -13.30 -16.28 -14.52
CA GLN A 40 -13.45 -17.07 -15.75
C GLN A 40 -14.50 -18.17 -15.62
N SER A 41 -14.68 -18.74 -14.42
CA SER A 41 -15.73 -19.75 -14.19
C SER A 41 -17.14 -19.17 -14.01
N LEU A 42 -17.30 -17.85 -13.89
CA LEU A 42 -18.57 -17.16 -13.65
C LEU A 42 -19.01 -16.23 -14.80
N GLU A 43 -18.38 -16.32 -15.97
CA GLU A 43 -18.53 -15.40 -17.11
C GLU A 43 -19.99 -15.18 -17.59
N ASN A 44 -20.91 -16.11 -17.28
CA ASN A 44 -22.33 -16.02 -17.63
C ASN A 44 -23.23 -15.40 -16.55
N ILE A 45 -22.70 -15.14 -15.35
CA ILE A 45 -23.47 -14.64 -14.18
C ILE A 45 -22.94 -13.26 -13.77
N VAL A 46 -21.64 -13.05 -13.96
CA VAL A 46 -20.89 -11.89 -13.46
C VAL A 46 -20.76 -10.79 -14.51
N SER A 47 -21.03 -9.53 -14.13
CA SER A 47 -20.59 -8.35 -14.91
C SER A 47 -19.06 -8.22 -14.88
N PRO A 48 -18.35 -8.51 -15.99
CA PRO A 48 -16.88 -8.54 -15.98
C PRO A 48 -16.29 -7.14 -15.74
N LYS A 49 -17.01 -6.09 -16.15
CA LYS A 49 -16.60 -4.68 -15.98
C LYS A 49 -16.58 -4.28 -14.50
N LEU A 50 -17.59 -4.66 -13.72
CA LEU A 50 -17.66 -4.33 -12.30
C LEU A 50 -16.60 -5.09 -11.51
N PHE A 51 -16.37 -6.36 -11.88
CA PHE A 51 -15.30 -7.16 -11.29
C PHE A 51 -13.91 -6.54 -11.51
N ILE A 52 -13.56 -6.23 -12.76
CA ILE A 52 -12.29 -5.60 -13.11
C ILE A 52 -12.12 -4.26 -12.37
N ALA A 53 -13.19 -3.47 -12.22
CA ALA A 53 -13.14 -2.21 -11.46
C ALA A 53 -12.83 -2.43 -9.97
N VAL A 54 -13.46 -3.43 -9.33
CA VAL A 54 -13.17 -3.80 -7.93
C VAL A 54 -11.71 -4.21 -7.79
N GLU A 55 -11.22 -5.08 -8.67
CA GLU A 55 -9.83 -5.53 -8.66
C GLU A 55 -8.85 -4.38 -8.80
N ILE A 56 -9.01 -3.54 -9.83
CA ILE A 56 -8.13 -2.39 -10.06
C ILE A 56 -8.07 -1.48 -8.84
N LEU A 57 -9.21 -1.22 -8.19
CA LEU A 57 -9.23 -0.39 -6.98
C LEU A 57 -8.48 -1.04 -5.81
N LEU A 58 -8.65 -2.35 -5.61
CA LEU A 58 -7.90 -3.06 -4.58
C LEU A 58 -6.39 -3.08 -4.89
N ILE A 59 -5.99 -3.23 -6.17
CA ILE A 59 -4.57 -3.08 -6.59
C ILE A 59 -4.05 -1.71 -6.22
N LEU A 60 -4.75 -0.66 -6.67
CA LEU A 60 -4.32 0.72 -6.47
C LEU A 60 -4.22 1.05 -4.98
N SER A 61 -5.10 0.49 -4.16
CA SER A 61 -5.02 0.59 -2.70
C SER A 61 -3.73 -0.04 -2.16
N ILE A 62 -3.43 -1.28 -2.57
CA ILE A 62 -2.24 -2.01 -2.11
C ILE A 62 -0.96 -1.32 -2.58
N ILE A 63 -0.88 -0.94 -3.87
CA ILE A 63 0.27 -0.22 -4.43
C ILE A 63 0.48 1.10 -3.68
N SER A 64 -0.58 1.88 -3.48
CA SER A 64 -0.48 3.15 -2.75
C SER A 64 -0.05 2.95 -1.29
N SER A 65 -0.49 1.87 -0.64
CA SER A 65 -0.18 1.57 0.77
C SER A 65 1.28 1.15 0.91
N SER A 66 1.75 0.40 -0.09
CA SER A 66 3.12 -0.04 -0.23
C SER A 66 4.05 1.16 -0.49
N LEU A 67 3.70 2.04 -1.42
CA LEU A 67 4.44 3.29 -1.66
C LEU A 67 4.46 4.19 -0.41
N ARG A 68 3.33 4.33 0.29
CA ARG A 68 3.26 5.04 1.57
C ARG A 68 4.30 4.52 2.56
N ASN A 69 4.40 3.19 2.70
CA ASN A 69 5.36 2.56 3.61
C ASN A 69 6.81 2.85 3.20
N PHE A 70 7.12 2.80 1.90
CA PHE A 70 8.43 3.20 1.38
C PHE A 70 8.78 4.65 1.72
N PHE A 71 7.86 5.59 1.47
CA PHE A 71 8.11 7.01 1.77
C PHE A 71 8.21 7.29 3.26
N TRP A 72 7.43 6.60 4.11
CA TRP A 72 7.59 6.67 5.57
C TRP A 72 8.95 6.15 6.04
N ALA A 73 9.46 5.10 5.41
CA ALA A 73 10.79 4.58 5.70
C ALA A 73 11.87 5.63 5.37
N LYS A 74 11.76 6.28 4.21
CA LYS A 74 12.64 7.42 3.85
C LYS A 74 12.51 8.59 4.82
N THR A 75 11.30 8.99 5.22
CA THR A 75 11.10 10.04 6.22
C THR A 75 11.78 9.71 7.55
N THR A 76 11.68 8.45 7.99
CA THR A 76 12.31 7.98 9.24
C THR A 76 13.84 8.02 9.13
N TRP A 77 14.39 7.56 8.00
CA TRP A 77 15.82 7.62 7.70
C TRP A 77 16.36 9.06 7.76
N TYR A 78 15.74 9.99 7.04
CA TYR A 78 16.16 11.40 7.06
C TYR A 78 16.03 12.02 8.46
N TRP A 79 15.04 11.60 9.25
CA TRP A 79 14.91 12.06 10.63
C TRP A 79 16.08 11.58 11.50
N ALA A 80 16.53 10.34 11.33
CA ALA A 80 17.72 9.81 11.99
C ALA A 80 18.99 10.56 11.57
N GLU A 81 19.21 10.79 10.27
CA GLU A 81 20.38 11.54 9.77
C GLU A 81 20.42 12.99 10.29
N ILE A 82 19.26 13.66 10.40
CA ILE A 82 19.17 15.02 10.95
C ILE A 82 19.53 15.03 12.43
N ASN A 83 19.00 14.07 13.20
CA ASN A 83 19.28 13.96 14.63
C ASN A 83 20.72 13.53 14.92
N ALA A 84 21.34 12.76 14.02
CA ALA A 84 22.75 12.39 14.08
C ALA A 84 23.70 13.50 13.60
N GLY A 85 23.18 14.63 13.11
CA GLY A 85 23.98 15.75 12.60
C GLY A 85 24.65 15.51 11.25
N ILE A 86 24.28 14.42 10.55
CA ILE A 86 24.86 14.01 9.26
C ILE A 86 24.32 14.89 8.12
N THR A 87 23.04 15.24 8.15
CA THR A 87 22.40 16.08 7.14
C THR A 87 21.54 17.18 7.76
N LYS A 88 21.50 18.36 7.15
CA LYS A 88 20.60 19.46 7.54
C LYS A 88 19.38 19.58 6.63
N ASN A 89 19.18 18.63 5.72
CA ASN A 89 18.19 18.76 4.66
C ASN A 89 16.76 18.42 5.10
N LYS A 90 16.18 19.27 5.96
CA LYS A 90 14.80 19.16 6.46
C LYS A 90 13.76 19.18 5.33
N LYS A 91 14.03 19.88 4.22
CA LYS A 91 13.10 19.99 3.08
C LYS A 91 12.77 18.64 2.44
N LEU A 92 13.76 17.74 2.31
CA LEU A 92 13.55 16.41 1.75
C LEU A 92 12.72 15.52 2.69
N LYS A 93 13.00 15.56 4.00
CA LYS A 93 12.19 14.88 5.03
C LYS A 93 10.71 15.28 4.92
N ASP A 94 10.44 16.58 4.88
CA ASP A 94 9.07 17.11 4.85
C ASP A 94 8.36 16.76 3.54
N LYS A 95 9.07 16.76 2.40
CA LYS A 95 8.53 16.34 1.11
C LYS A 95 8.07 14.87 1.14
N TYR A 96 8.92 13.96 1.60
CA TYR A 96 8.56 12.53 1.68
C TYR A 96 7.44 12.26 2.68
N HIS A 97 7.42 12.98 3.80
CA HIS A 97 6.35 12.85 4.79
C HIS A 97 4.99 13.26 4.21
N LYS A 98 4.92 14.41 3.52
CA LYS A 98 3.70 14.85 2.84
C LYS A 98 3.25 13.85 1.78
N PHE A 99 4.18 13.30 1.00
CA PHE A 99 3.88 12.30 -0.02
C PHE A 99 3.30 11.01 0.59
N ALA A 100 3.86 10.56 1.72
CA ALA A 100 3.36 9.41 2.46
C ALA A 100 1.91 9.62 2.94
N LEU A 101 1.58 10.81 3.45
CA LEU A 101 0.22 11.18 3.85
C LEU A 101 -0.76 11.23 2.67
N SER A 102 -0.34 11.75 1.52
CA SER A 102 -1.18 11.73 0.32
C SER A 102 -1.49 10.31 -0.15
N LEU A 103 -0.48 9.44 -0.15
CA LEU A 103 -0.64 8.03 -0.52
C LEU A 103 -1.52 7.27 0.46
N GLU A 104 -1.45 7.59 1.76
CA GLU A 104 -2.36 7.07 2.78
C GLU A 104 -3.82 7.37 2.46
N PHE A 105 -4.10 8.64 2.15
CA PHE A 105 -5.44 9.07 1.79
C PHE A 105 -5.97 8.32 0.55
N PHE A 106 -5.17 8.22 -0.50
CA PHE A 106 -5.56 7.49 -1.72
C PHE A 106 -5.75 5.99 -1.47
N SER A 107 -4.86 5.36 -0.69
CA SER A 107 -5.01 3.95 -0.31
C SER A 107 -6.33 3.65 0.35
N ILE A 108 -6.73 4.51 1.31
CA ILE A 108 -7.98 4.34 2.07
C ILE A 108 -9.17 4.51 1.12
N ILE A 109 -9.16 5.54 0.27
CA ILE A 109 -10.24 5.76 -0.71
C ILE A 109 -10.39 4.56 -1.63
N PHE A 110 -9.30 4.11 -2.26
CA PHE A 110 -9.35 2.97 -3.17
C PHE A 110 -9.84 1.70 -2.48
N TYR A 111 -9.45 1.48 -1.22
CA TYR A 111 -9.93 0.35 -0.42
C TYR A 111 -11.45 0.43 -0.18
N ILE A 112 -11.95 1.57 0.31
CA ILE A 112 -13.36 1.76 0.64
C ILE A 112 -14.23 1.63 -0.63
N VAL A 113 -13.85 2.29 -1.72
CA VAL A 113 -14.59 2.22 -2.98
C VAL A 113 -14.52 0.81 -3.56
N GLY A 114 -13.36 0.15 -3.49
CA GLY A 114 -13.20 -1.25 -3.91
C GLY A 114 -14.11 -2.21 -3.14
N ILE A 115 -14.18 -2.08 -1.80
CA ILE A 115 -15.11 -2.86 -0.97
C ILE A 115 -16.56 -2.56 -1.33
N PHE A 116 -16.94 -1.29 -1.47
CA PHE A 116 -18.31 -0.92 -1.78
C PHE A 116 -18.76 -1.52 -3.12
N LEU A 117 -17.93 -1.40 -4.15
CA LEU A 117 -18.20 -2.02 -5.44
C LEU A 117 -18.19 -3.55 -5.35
N GLY A 118 -17.34 -4.14 -4.49
CA GLY A 118 -17.31 -5.57 -4.21
C GLY A 118 -18.61 -6.06 -3.55
N LEU A 119 -19.20 -5.27 -2.65
CA LEU A 119 -20.50 -5.58 -2.04
C LEU A 119 -21.63 -5.48 -3.07
N VAL A 120 -21.62 -4.44 -3.91
CA VAL A 120 -22.57 -4.32 -5.03
C VAL A 120 -22.45 -5.51 -5.96
N PHE A 121 -21.22 -5.91 -6.28
CA PHE A 121 -20.92 -7.07 -7.09
C PHE A 121 -21.49 -8.36 -6.49
N VAL A 122 -21.22 -8.64 -5.21
CA VAL A 122 -21.73 -9.84 -4.53
C VAL A 122 -23.26 -9.84 -4.50
N ASN A 123 -23.90 -8.71 -4.16
CA ASN A 123 -25.36 -8.61 -4.12
C ASN A 123 -26.01 -8.87 -5.48
N LEU A 124 -25.45 -8.33 -6.57
CA LEU A 124 -25.99 -8.54 -7.92
C LEU A 124 -25.86 -10.00 -8.40
N ASN A 125 -24.86 -10.74 -7.90
CA ASN A 125 -24.62 -12.12 -8.30
C ASN A 125 -25.30 -13.17 -7.40
N ILE A 126 -25.61 -12.85 -6.13
CA ILE A 126 -26.35 -13.76 -5.22
C ILE A 126 -27.87 -13.70 -5.47
N LEU A 127 -28.39 -12.60 -6.02
CA LEU A 127 -29.82 -12.40 -6.30
C LEU A 127 -30.28 -12.90 -7.68
N CYS A 128 -29.42 -13.60 -8.42
CA CYS A 128 -29.68 -14.15 -9.75
C CYS A 128 -29.66 -15.68 -9.72
#